data_AF-A0A2K3KL62-F1
#
_entry.id   AF-A0A2K3KL62-F1
#
_cell.length_a   1.000
_cell.length_b   1.000
_cell.length_c   1.000
_cell.angle_alpha   90.00
_cell.angle_beta   90.00
_cell.angle_gamma   90.00
#
_symmetry.space_group_name_H-M   'P 1'
#
loop_
_entity.id
_entity.type
_entity.pdbx_description
1 polymer ?
#
loop_
_entity_poly.entity_id
_entity_poly.type
_entity_poly.pdbx_seq_one_letter_code
_entity_poly.pdbx_strand_id
1 'polypeptide(L)' 'RPIPDGEFEIVQFGEDPGKGVKIGTGLPDLASKQLKACLRENADLFAWHAADMPGLDPNIAFHQLTVDPLASAVVQRR' A
#
# COMPACT_ATOMS: atom_id res chain seq x y z
N ARG A 1 0.43 -8.33 2.88
CA ARG A 1 1.60 -7.47 2.52
C ARG A 1 2.76 -7.88 3.41
N PRO A 2 3.96 -8.17 2.87
CA PRO A 2 5.11 -8.51 3.71
C PRO A 2 5.38 -7.39 4.71
N ILE A 3 5.73 -7.79 5.93
CA ILE A 3 6.14 -6.87 7.00
C ILE A 3 7.66 -6.81 6.90
N PRO A 4 8.26 -5.60 6.83
CA PRO A 4 9.71 -5.50 6.88
C PRO A 4 10.22 -6.09 8.20
N ASP A 5 11.29 -6.87 8.14
CA ASP A 5 11.99 -7.30 9.34
C ASP A 5 12.71 -6.09 9.97
N GLY A 6 12.62 -5.96 11.29
CA GLY A 6 13.23 -4.87 12.06
C GLY A 6 12.37 -3.61 12.21
N GLU A 7 12.96 -2.57 12.81
CA GLU A 7 12.28 -1.30 13.08
C GLU A 7 12.15 -0.46 11.80
N PHE A 8 10.96 0.11 11.62
CA PHE A 8 10.66 0.97 10.47
C PHE A 8 9.78 2.15 10.89
N GLU A 9 9.84 3.22 10.12
CA GLU A 9 8.91 4.33 10.20
C GLU A 9 7.97 4.32 8.99
N ILE A 10 6.76 4.85 9.19
CA ILE A 10 5.80 5.04 8.08
C ILE A 10 5.94 6.47 7.58
N VAL A 11 6.24 6.61 6.29
CA VAL A 11 6.26 7.90 5.60
C VAL A 11 4.99 8.01 4.78
N GLN A 12 4.16 8.99 5.12
CA GLN A 12 2.92 9.30 4.40
C GLN A 12 3.20 10.23 3.21
N PHE A 13 2.50 9.97 2.11
CA PHE A 13 2.53 10.75 0.87
C PHE A 13 1.15 11.38 0.63
N GLY A 14 1.02 12.66 0.94
CA GLY A 14 -0.25 13.39 0.85
C GLY A 14 -1.19 13.13 2.03
N GLU A 15 -2.48 13.35 1.81
CA GLU A 15 -3.54 13.25 2.84
C GLU A 15 -4.18 11.86 2.93
N ASP A 16 -4.02 11.02 1.91
CA ASP A 16 -4.60 9.68 1.86
C ASP A 16 -3.80 8.71 2.75
N PRO A 17 -4.41 8.15 3.82
CA PRO A 17 -3.73 7.23 4.72
C PRO A 17 -3.31 5.90 4.05
N GLY A 18 -3.87 5.58 2.88
CA GLY A 18 -3.46 4.44 2.05
C GLY A 18 -2.14 4.65 1.32
N LYS A 19 -1.67 5.89 1.19
CA LYS A 19 -0.47 6.26 0.44
C LYS A 19 0.74 6.41 1.35
N GLY A 20 1.11 5.32 2.00
CA GLY A 20 2.26 5.26 2.91
C GLY A 20 3.28 4.18 2.54
N VAL A 21 4.56 4.46 2.78
CA VAL A 21 5.66 3.49 2.63
C VAL A 21 6.36 3.28 3.97
N LYS A 22 6.76 2.04 4.24
CA LYS A 22 7.58 1.67 5.39
C LYS A 22 9.06 1.79 5.01
N ILE A 23 9.83 2.56 5.76
CA ILE A 23 11.28 2.72 5.57
C ILE A 23 11.98 2.23 6.82
N GLY A 24 12.97 1.34 6.68
CA GLY A 24 13.75 0.84 7.81
C GLY A 24 14.55 1.95 8.49
N THR A 25 14.62 1.93 9.82
CA THR A 25 15.27 2.98 10.63
C THR A 25 16.80 2.85 10.68
N GLY A 26 17.37 1.79 10.13
CA GLY A 26 18.83 1.55 10.11
C GLY A 26 19.61 2.36 9.07
N LEU A 27 18.98 3.26 8.33
CA LEU A 27 19.63 4.08 7.31
C LEU A 27 20.38 5.27 7.94
N PRO A 28 21.57 5.64 7.42
CA PRO A 28 22.21 6.91 7.77
C PRO A 28 21.29 8.11 7.51
N ASP A 29 21.33 9.13 8.37
CA ASP A 29 20.42 10.28 8.32
C ASP A 29 20.31 10.94 6.93
N LEU A 30 21.46 11.13 6.27
CA LEU A 30 21.50 11.74 4.94
C LEU A 30 20.80 10.85 3.90
N ALA A 31 21.07 9.54 3.93
CA ALA A 31 20.45 8.58 3.02
C ALA A 31 18.94 8.48 3.27
N SER A 32 18.51 8.47 4.54
CA SER A 32 17.09 8.49 4.91
C SER A 32 16.38 9.75 4.36
N LYS A 33 16.99 10.94 4.52
CA LYS A 33 16.45 12.20 3.99
C LYS A 33 16.35 12.19 2.46
N GLN A 34 17.40 11.77 1.77
CA GLN A 34 17.43 11.70 0.30
C GLN A 34 16.41 10.70 -0.24
N LEU A 35 16.29 9.52 0.39
CA LEU A 35 15.29 8.52 0.04
C LEU A 35 13.87 9.05 0.20
N LYS A 36 13.57 9.69 1.35
CA LYS A 36 12.25 10.28 1.61
C LYS A 36 11.90 11.37 0.59
N ALA A 37 12.86 12.22 0.21
CA ALA A 37 12.65 13.25 -0.81
C ALA A 37 12.35 12.62 -2.18
N CYS A 38 13.19 11.69 -2.62
CA CYS A 38 13.01 10.99 -3.88
C CYS A 38 11.64 10.28 -3.97
N LEU A 39 11.24 9.56 -2.92
CA LEU A 39 9.94 8.88 -2.90
C LEU A 39 8.77 9.88 -2.96
N ARG A 40 8.90 11.06 -2.34
CA ARG A 40 7.86 12.10 -2.35
C ARG A 40 7.71 12.75 -3.71
N GLU A 41 8.82 13.04 -4.37
CA GLU A 41 8.87 13.62 -5.72
C GLU A 41 8.28 12.67 -6.78
N ASN A 42 8.27 11.36 -6.51
CA ASN A 42 7.79 10.33 -7.42
C ASN A 42 6.54 9.61 -6.88
N ALA A 43 5.80 10.23 -5.96
CA ALA A 43 4.65 9.59 -5.30
C ALA A 43 3.52 9.22 -6.28
N ASP A 44 3.42 9.92 -7.42
CA ASP A 44 2.47 9.67 -8.50
C ASP A 44 2.81 8.46 -9.37
N LEU A 45 4.07 7.99 -9.34
CA LEU A 45 4.51 6.83 -10.10
C LEU A 45 4.11 5.49 -9.45
N PHE A 46 3.68 5.50 -8.19
CA PHE A 46 3.26 4.30 -7.48
C PHE A 46 1.80 3.96 -7.75
N ALA A 47 1.54 2.67 -8.01
CA ALA A 47 0.19 2.12 -7.98
C ALA A 47 -0.22 1.83 -6.53
N TRP A 48 -0.74 2.85 -5.83
CA TRP A 48 -1.16 2.75 -4.42
C TRP A 48 -2.31 1.77 -4.22
N HIS A 49 -3.19 1.66 -5.22
CA HIS A 49 -4.26 0.70 -5.31
C HIS A 49 -4.08 -0.21 -6.52
N ALA A 50 -4.72 -1.39 -6.48
CA ALA A 50 -4.69 -2.30 -7.62
C ALA A 50 -5.29 -1.67 -8.90
N ALA A 51 -6.23 -0.73 -8.75
CA ALA A 51 -6.83 0.01 -9.85
C ALA A 51 -5.85 0.97 -10.55
N ASP A 52 -4.76 1.37 -9.88
CA ASP A 52 -3.77 2.30 -10.42
C ASP A 52 -2.75 1.57 -11.32
N MET A 53 -2.76 0.23 -11.38
CA MET A 53 -1.83 -0.54 -12.20
C MET A 53 -2.25 -0.53 -13.69
N PRO A 54 -1.46 0.05 -14.60
CA PRO A 54 -1.78 0.05 -16.03
C PRO A 54 -1.69 -1.37 -16.60
N GLY A 55 -2.63 -1.72 -17.48
CA GLY A 55 -2.66 -3.02 -18.16
C GLY A 55 -3.29 -4.17 -17.38
N LEU A 56 -3.74 -3.96 -16.13
CA LEU A 56 -4.65 -4.88 -15.47
C LEU A 56 -6.09 -4.56 -15.90
N ASP A 57 -6.75 -5.50 -16.57
CA ASP A 57 -8.20 -5.46 -16.74
C ASP A 57 -8.84 -5.62 -15.35
N PRO A 58 -9.64 -4.65 -14.86
CA PRO A 58 -10.36 -4.77 -13.59
C PRO A 58 -11.14 -6.09 -13.46
N ASN A 59 -11.73 -6.59 -14.55
CA ASN A 59 -12.50 -7.82 -14.52
C ASN A 59 -11.65 -9.08 -14.27
N ILE A 60 -10.34 -9.00 -14.53
CA ILE A 60 -9.37 -10.07 -14.28
C ILE A 60 -8.61 -9.82 -12.97
N ALA A 61 -8.31 -8.55 -12.68
CA ALA A 61 -7.56 -8.10 -11.50
C ALA A 61 -8.32 -8.30 -10.19
N PHE A 62 -9.62 -7.98 -10.20
CA PHE A 62 -10.47 -8.09 -9.05
C PHE A 62 -11.01 -9.51 -8.95
N HIS A 63 -10.60 -10.22 -7.89
CA HIS A 63 -11.20 -11.50 -7.56
C HIS A 63 -12.53 -11.22 -6.87
N GLN A 64 -13.63 -11.46 -7.58
CA GLN A 64 -14.96 -11.45 -6.96
C GLN A 64 -15.18 -12.80 -6.29
N LEU A 65 -15.53 -12.77 -5.00
CA LEU A 65 -16.06 -13.97 -4.35
C LEU A 65 -17.44 -14.25 -4.93
N THR A 66 -17.70 -15.50 -5.31
CA THR A 66 -19.05 -15.97 -5.64
C THR A 66 -19.88 -16.03 -4.36
N VAL A 67 -20.35 -14.88 -3.90
CA VAL A 67 -21.23 -14.77 -2.74
C VAL A 67 -22.66 -14.76 -3.23
N ASP A 68 -23.51 -15.59 -2.61
CA ASP A 68 -24.96 -15.53 -2.84
C ASP A 68 -25.47 -14.13 -2.42
N PRO A 69 -26.13 -13.35 -3.31
CA PRO A 69 -26.66 -12.03 -2.98
C PRO A 69 -27.68 -12.04 -1.83
N LEU A 70 -28.29 -13.20 -1.56
CA LEU A 70 -29.24 -13.40 -0.46
C LEU A 70 -28.57 -13.81 0.86
N ALA A 71 -27.27 -14.11 0.85
CA ALA A 71 -26.56 -14.49 2.05
C ALA A 71 -26.39 -13.30 3.01
N SER A 72 -26.69 -13.53 4.28
CA SER A 72 -26.47 -12.55 5.34
C SER A 72 -25.00 -12.51 5.75
N ALA A 73 -24.50 -11.30 6.08
CA ALA A 73 -23.14 -11.12 6.58
C ALA A 73 -22.99 -11.83 7.95
N VAL A 74 -21.94 -12.64 8.09
CA VAL A 74 -21.60 -13.32 9.34
C VAL A 74 -20.34 -12.68 9.93
N VAL A 75 -20.39 -12.30 11.20
CA VAL A 75 -19.22 -11.80 11.93
C VAL A 75 -18.40 -12.98 12.43
N GLN A 76 -17.17 -13.13 11.92
CA GLN A 76 -16.23 -14.13 12.43
C GLN A 76 -15.73 -13.72 13.82
N ARG A 77 -15.94 -14.57 14.83
CA ARG A 77 -15.37 -14.38 16.17
C ARG A 77 -13.89 -14.72 16.16
N ARG A 78 -13.10 -13.94 16.91
CA ARG A 78 -11.66 -14.08 17.07
C ARG A 78 -11.30 -15.21 18.03
#